data_AF-A0A7X6FEG9-F1
#
_entry.id   AF-A0A7X6FEG9-F1
#
_cell.length_a   1.000
_cell.length_b   1.000
_cell.length_c   1.000
_cell.angle_alpha   90.00
_cell.angle_beta   90.00
_cell.angle_gamma   90.00
#
_symmetry.space_group_name_H-M   'P 1'
#
loop_
_entity.id
_entity.type
_entity.pdbx_description
1 polymer ?
#
loop_
_entity_poly.entity_id
_entity_poly.type
_entity_poly.pdbx_seq_one_letter_code
_entity_poly.pdbx_strand_id
1 'polypeptide(L)'
;MNMAHRWLKAPQNEPVRSGEKMRCMGSANPLMLFSRDLKLRSLILSSLLTILSTSGALAQQADHYIAMSNTAMSVTGDVWLDDFSIKFENGESLEFSDLVADHFSVDGRNVPASVYRVKEPGDPELQNGNQLCGAGDVTFVASWADGSESTAIAVFNGKRAPRSSNEMCALYTYEDPK
;
A
#
# COMPACT_ATOMS: atom_id res chain seq x y z
N MET A 1 -25.75 -14.86 -61.57
CA MET A 1 -26.17 -13.58 -60.96
C MET A 1 -25.28 -13.41 -59.73
N ASN A 2 -24.49 -12.34 -59.49
CA ASN A 2 -24.74 -10.87 -59.50
C ASN A 2 -25.91 -10.50 -58.56
N MET A 3 -25.82 -9.61 -57.56
CA MET A 3 -24.75 -8.72 -57.03
C MET A 3 -24.72 -8.86 -55.47
N ALA A 4 -23.77 -8.43 -54.61
CA ALA A 4 -22.80 -7.31 -54.56
C ALA A 4 -23.42 -5.91 -54.33
N HIS A 5 -22.91 -4.99 -53.48
CA HIS A 5 -21.73 -4.98 -52.57
C HIS A 5 -22.20 -4.94 -51.09
N ARG A 6 -21.69 -4.22 -50.05
CA ARG A 6 -20.66 -3.16 -49.81
C ARG A 6 -20.11 -3.28 -48.37
N TRP A 7 -18.96 -2.64 -48.09
CA TRP A 7 -18.18 -2.72 -46.83
C TRP A 7 -18.36 -1.52 -45.88
N LEU A 8 -18.00 -1.70 -44.61
CA LEU A 8 -17.27 -0.71 -43.80
C LEU A 8 -16.13 -1.41 -43.02
N LYS A 9 -15.12 -0.68 -42.56
CA LYS A 9 -13.76 -1.20 -42.35
C LYS A 9 -13.14 -0.73 -41.01
N ALA A 10 -12.41 -1.62 -40.33
CA ALA A 10 -11.64 -1.27 -39.14
C ALA A 10 -10.39 -0.40 -39.48
N PRO A 11 -10.01 0.56 -38.62
CA PRO A 11 -8.73 1.28 -38.73
C PRO A 11 -7.54 0.41 -38.28
N GLN A 12 -6.32 0.87 -38.60
CA GLN A 12 -5.04 0.23 -38.31
C GLN A 12 -4.05 1.26 -37.75
N ASN A 13 -2.93 0.78 -37.18
CA ASN A 13 -1.90 1.54 -36.45
C ASN A 13 -1.35 2.80 -37.16
N GLU A 14 -0.92 3.77 -36.35
CA GLU A 14 0.22 4.65 -36.65
C GLU A 14 1.27 4.62 -35.50
N PRO A 15 2.58 4.88 -35.76
CA PRO A 15 3.65 4.68 -34.78
C PRO A 15 4.27 5.94 -34.15
N VAL A 16 4.73 5.77 -32.90
CA VAL A 16 5.83 6.44 -32.16
C VAL A 16 6.45 7.74 -32.73
N ARG A 17 6.47 8.80 -31.90
CA ARG A 17 7.53 9.83 -31.95
C ARG A 17 8.13 10.15 -30.57
N SER A 18 9.37 9.67 -30.41
CA SER A 18 10.42 10.10 -29.47
C SER A 18 10.29 11.50 -28.82
N GLY A 19 10.14 11.51 -27.50
CA GLY A 19 11.16 12.03 -26.56
C GLY A 19 11.28 13.54 -26.33
N GLU A 20 11.25 13.93 -25.05
CA GLU A 20 11.87 15.15 -24.50
C GLU A 20 12.57 14.77 -23.18
N LYS A 21 13.69 15.44 -22.84
CA LYS A 21 14.62 14.99 -21.78
C LYS A 21 14.88 16.10 -20.75
N MET A 22 13.96 16.29 -19.81
CA MET A 22 14.07 17.37 -18.81
C MET A 22 15.10 17.07 -17.72
N ARG A 23 16.39 17.27 -18.03
CA ARG A 23 17.52 17.17 -17.10
C ARG A 23 18.16 18.54 -16.90
N CYS A 24 17.64 19.32 -15.95
CA CYS A 24 18.26 20.58 -15.53
C CYS A 24 19.20 20.33 -14.34
N MET A 25 20.47 20.08 -14.63
CA MET A 25 21.55 20.18 -13.65
C MET A 25 21.87 21.67 -13.35
N GLY A 26 22.56 21.92 -12.24
CA GLY A 26 22.64 23.25 -11.60
C GLY A 26 23.11 24.40 -12.49
N SER A 27 22.51 25.58 -12.28
CA SER A 27 22.95 26.85 -12.87
C SER A 27 23.92 27.58 -11.95
N ALA A 28 25.07 27.91 -12.53
CA ALA A 28 26.22 28.62 -11.99
C ALA A 28 25.93 29.86 -11.11
N ASN A 29 26.67 29.96 -9.99
CA ASN A 29 27.39 31.19 -9.64
C ASN A 29 28.53 31.40 -10.67
N PRO A 30 29.00 32.63 -10.98
CA PRO A 30 28.82 33.88 -10.22
C PRO A 30 28.46 35.11 -11.10
N LEU A 31 28.43 36.33 -10.53
CA LEU A 31 29.39 37.41 -10.90
C LEU A 31 29.20 38.75 -10.13
N MET A 32 30.32 39.48 -10.02
CA MET A 32 30.50 40.92 -9.74
C MET A 32 29.76 41.60 -8.56
N LEU A 33 30.50 41.75 -7.47
CA LEU A 33 30.99 43.06 -6.97
C LEU A 33 30.30 44.33 -7.53
N PHE A 34 29.72 45.13 -6.64
CA PHE A 34 29.82 46.60 -6.72
C PHE A 34 29.88 47.22 -5.33
N SER A 35 31.07 47.68 -4.92
CA SER A 35 31.27 48.40 -3.66
C SER A 35 30.69 49.81 -3.77
N ARG A 36 29.82 50.22 -2.83
CA ARG A 36 29.37 51.62 -2.66
C ARG A 36 29.31 52.00 -1.18
N ASP A 37 30.31 52.78 -0.79
CA ASP A 37 30.33 53.84 0.25
C ASP A 37 29.64 53.62 1.61
N LEU A 38 30.44 53.72 2.68
CA LEU A 38 29.95 53.88 4.06
C LEU A 38 29.12 55.17 4.20
N LYS A 39 27.88 55.05 4.70
CA LYS A 39 27.22 56.18 5.39
C LYS A 39 26.35 55.73 6.56
N LEU A 40 27.05 55.48 7.67
CA LEU A 40 26.55 55.11 8.99
C LEU A 40 25.28 55.89 9.43
N ARG A 41 24.11 55.23 9.49
CA ARG A 41 22.94 55.70 10.26
C ARG A 41 22.09 54.56 10.84
N SER A 42 22.12 54.48 12.18
CA SER A 42 21.01 54.12 13.08
C SER A 42 20.36 52.70 13.03
N LEU A 43 20.69 51.90 14.06
CA LEU A 43 19.79 51.11 14.93
C LEU A 43 18.63 50.29 14.31
N ILE A 44 18.74 48.95 14.37
CA ILE A 44 17.79 48.03 15.07
C ILE A 44 18.63 46.88 15.67
N LEU A 45 18.26 46.33 16.84
CA LEU A 45 18.92 45.16 17.46
C LEU A 45 18.43 43.82 16.88
N SER A 46 19.27 42.79 16.97
CA SER A 46 19.02 41.45 16.43
C SER A 46 17.82 40.72 17.08
N SER A 47 16.82 40.35 16.27
CA SER A 47 15.80 39.37 16.65
C SER A 47 16.27 37.95 16.28
N LEU A 48 16.58 37.13 17.29
CA LEU A 48 16.97 35.73 17.09
C LEU A 48 15.71 34.86 16.89
N LEU A 49 15.32 34.63 15.63
CA LEU A 49 14.14 33.82 15.30
C LEU A 49 14.50 32.32 15.26
N THR A 50 14.40 31.62 16.39
CA THR A 50 14.50 30.16 16.45
C THR A 50 13.27 29.50 15.80
N ILE A 51 13.42 29.10 14.54
CA ILE A 51 12.42 28.30 13.83
C ILE A 51 12.44 26.88 14.39
N LEU A 52 11.43 26.53 15.20
CA LEU A 52 11.25 25.19 15.73
C LEU A 52 10.56 24.30 14.68
N SER A 53 11.36 23.56 13.92
CA SER A 53 10.85 22.64 12.89
C SER A 53 10.21 21.40 13.50
N THR A 54 8.92 21.49 13.86
CA THR A 54 8.11 20.30 14.19
C THR A 54 7.84 19.48 12.94
N SER A 55 8.63 18.43 12.73
CA SER A 55 8.36 17.38 11.74
C SER A 55 7.06 16.67 12.10
N GLY A 56 5.97 17.01 11.40
CA GLY A 56 4.71 16.29 11.52
C GLY A 56 4.83 14.91 10.90
N ALA A 57 4.94 13.87 11.73
CA ALA A 57 4.64 12.52 11.29
C ALA A 57 3.15 12.45 10.95
N LEU A 58 2.82 12.10 9.71
CA LEU A 58 1.45 11.76 9.35
C LEU A 58 1.16 10.39 9.97
N ALA A 59 0.33 10.37 11.01
CA ALA A 59 -0.21 9.13 11.53
C ALA A 59 -1.21 8.59 10.49
N GLN A 60 -0.77 7.64 9.67
CA GLN A 60 -1.70 6.83 8.90
C GLN A 60 -2.54 6.04 9.90
N GLN A 61 -3.86 6.13 9.76
CA GLN A 61 -4.81 5.60 10.72
C GLN A 61 -5.12 4.16 10.32
N ALA A 62 -4.77 3.18 11.16
CA ALA A 62 -5.05 1.79 10.86
C ALA A 62 -6.54 1.49 10.99
N ASP A 63 -7.11 0.89 9.95
CA ASP A 63 -8.53 0.58 9.85
C ASP A 63 -8.89 -0.59 10.76
N HIS A 64 -9.92 -0.43 11.59
CA HIS A 64 -10.35 -1.42 12.58
C HIS A 64 -11.45 -2.31 12.00
N TYR A 65 -11.13 -3.58 11.81
CA TYR A 65 -12.01 -4.63 11.29
C TYR A 65 -12.50 -5.52 12.43
N ILE A 66 -13.82 -5.69 12.55
CA ILE A 66 -14.45 -6.44 13.66
C ILE A 66 -14.64 -7.90 13.24
N ALA A 67 -14.21 -8.86 14.05
CA ALA A 67 -14.26 -10.28 13.71
C ALA A 67 -15.70 -10.81 13.58
N MET A 68 -16.10 -11.29 12.39
CA MET A 68 -17.46 -11.83 12.16
C MET A 68 -17.53 -13.36 12.24
N SER A 69 -16.48 -14.07 11.80
CA SER A 69 -16.48 -15.54 11.82
C SER A 69 -16.02 -16.07 13.18
N ASN A 70 -16.60 -17.20 13.62
CA ASN A 70 -16.16 -17.90 14.84
C ASN A 70 -14.64 -18.18 14.84
N THR A 71 -14.07 -18.44 13.66
CA THR A 71 -12.63 -18.66 13.47
C THR A 71 -11.83 -17.38 13.71
N ALA A 72 -12.24 -16.25 13.14
CA ALA A 72 -11.61 -14.95 13.42
C ALA A 72 -11.69 -14.61 14.91
N MET A 73 -12.89 -14.67 15.50
CA MET A 73 -13.11 -14.41 16.93
C MET A 73 -12.27 -15.30 17.86
N SER A 74 -11.97 -16.54 17.47
CA SER A 74 -11.22 -17.50 18.31
C SER A 74 -9.71 -17.47 18.10
N VAL A 75 -9.25 -17.00 16.93
CA VAL A 75 -7.83 -17.05 16.49
C VAL A 75 -7.20 -15.66 16.50
N THR A 76 -7.73 -14.73 15.70
CA THR A 76 -7.15 -13.38 15.51
C THR A 76 -7.71 -12.36 16.50
N GLY A 77 -8.96 -12.56 16.92
CA GLY A 77 -9.80 -11.48 17.41
C GLY A 77 -10.07 -10.44 16.33
N ASP A 78 -10.46 -9.24 16.75
CA ASP A 78 -10.46 -8.04 15.91
C ASP A 78 -9.04 -7.71 15.40
N VAL A 79 -8.95 -7.03 14.25
CA VAL A 79 -7.66 -6.64 13.66
C VAL A 79 -7.64 -5.17 13.26
N TRP A 80 -6.43 -4.60 13.26
CA TRP A 80 -6.13 -3.30 12.67
C TRP A 80 -5.21 -3.53 11.48
N LEU A 81 -5.59 -3.00 10.32
CA LEU A 81 -4.90 -3.19 9.05
C LEU A 81 -4.59 -1.82 8.42
N ASP A 82 -3.39 -1.67 7.87
CA ASP A 82 -2.99 -0.53 7.04
C ASP A 82 -2.02 -0.99 5.92
N ASP A 83 -1.49 -0.04 5.14
CA ASP A 83 -0.55 -0.31 4.05
C ASP A 83 0.80 -0.90 4.52
N PHE A 84 1.08 -0.87 5.83
CA PHE A 84 2.38 -1.20 6.44
C PHE A 84 2.31 -2.36 7.43
N SER A 85 1.15 -2.74 7.95
CA SER A 85 1.01 -3.80 8.93
C SER A 85 -0.40 -4.36 9.07
N ILE A 86 -0.51 -5.57 9.62
CA ILE A 86 -1.68 -6.06 10.33
C ILE A 86 -1.33 -6.31 11.80
N LYS A 87 -2.17 -5.86 12.73
CA LYS A 87 -2.03 -6.08 14.17
C LYS A 87 -3.29 -6.77 14.72
N PHE A 88 -3.10 -7.81 15.52
CA PHE A 88 -4.16 -8.67 16.07
C PHE A 88 -4.63 -8.18 17.46
N GLU A 89 -5.74 -8.75 17.97
CA GLU A 89 -6.35 -8.33 19.24
C GLU A 89 -5.41 -8.51 20.45
N ASN A 90 -4.58 -9.57 20.45
CA ASN A 90 -3.61 -9.82 21.51
C ASN A 90 -2.41 -8.86 21.50
N GLY A 91 -2.26 -8.04 20.45
CA GLY A 91 -1.17 -7.06 20.29
C GLY A 91 -0.01 -7.51 19.41
N GLU A 92 0.04 -8.77 18.98
CA GLU A 92 1.00 -9.25 17.96
C GLU A 92 0.74 -8.60 16.60
N SER A 93 1.75 -8.55 15.73
CA SER A 93 1.62 -7.97 14.40
C SER A 93 2.51 -8.62 13.34
N LEU A 94 2.17 -8.40 12.07
CA LEU A 94 3.01 -8.67 10.92
C LEU A 94 3.21 -7.35 10.16
N GLU A 95 4.45 -6.87 10.08
CA GLU A 95 4.82 -5.75 9.21
C GLU A 95 4.88 -6.18 7.75
N PHE A 96 4.48 -5.29 6.84
CA PHE A 96 4.56 -5.45 5.40
C PHE A 96 5.77 -4.72 4.83
N SER A 97 6.38 -5.25 3.76
CA SER A 97 7.45 -4.56 3.03
C SER A 97 6.97 -3.91 1.73
N ASP A 98 6.02 -4.54 1.04
CA ASP A 98 5.56 -4.13 -0.28
C ASP A 98 4.09 -4.55 -0.50
N LEU A 99 3.29 -3.69 -1.12
CA LEU A 99 2.09 -4.11 -1.86
C LEU A 99 2.55 -4.78 -3.18
N VAL A 100 2.31 -6.07 -3.34
CA VAL A 100 2.78 -6.87 -4.48
C VAL A 100 1.71 -7.09 -5.56
N ALA A 101 0.43 -6.84 -5.26
CA ALA A 101 -0.66 -6.76 -6.25
C ALA A 101 -1.83 -5.92 -5.72
N ASP A 102 -2.59 -5.32 -6.65
CA ASP A 102 -3.83 -4.54 -6.44
C ASP A 102 -5.09 -5.29 -6.90
N HIS A 103 -4.93 -6.50 -7.43
CA HIS A 103 -5.98 -7.42 -7.85
C HIS A 103 -5.63 -8.87 -7.51
N PHE A 104 -6.65 -9.69 -7.25
CA PHE A 104 -6.47 -11.09 -6.85
C PHE A 104 -7.54 -12.01 -7.44
N SER A 105 -7.24 -13.32 -7.57
CA SER A 105 -8.19 -14.29 -8.14
C SER A 105 -8.95 -15.08 -7.06
N VAL A 106 -10.13 -14.57 -6.70
CA VAL A 106 -11.06 -15.23 -5.77
C VAL A 106 -12.06 -16.04 -6.57
N ASP A 107 -12.15 -17.35 -6.31
CA ASP A 107 -13.05 -18.30 -6.99
C ASP A 107 -13.01 -18.23 -8.53
N GLY A 108 -11.81 -18.01 -9.08
CA GLY A 108 -11.58 -17.87 -10.53
C GLY A 108 -12.02 -16.53 -11.14
N ARG A 109 -12.48 -15.59 -10.32
CA ARG A 109 -12.81 -14.21 -10.72
C ARG A 109 -11.68 -13.28 -10.31
N ASN A 110 -11.35 -12.28 -11.13
CA ASN A 110 -10.38 -11.25 -10.77
C ASN A 110 -11.11 -10.10 -10.08
N VAL A 111 -10.78 -9.83 -8.81
CA VAL A 111 -11.38 -8.77 -7.99
C VAL A 111 -10.31 -7.76 -7.56
N PRO A 112 -10.66 -6.49 -7.27
CA PRO A 112 -9.78 -5.56 -6.56
C PRO A 112 -9.43 -6.13 -5.18
N ALA A 113 -8.15 -6.12 -4.83
CA ALA A 113 -7.65 -6.74 -3.59
C ALA A 113 -6.22 -6.25 -3.29
N SER A 114 -5.92 -5.91 -2.04
CA SER A 114 -4.55 -5.59 -1.64
C SER A 114 -3.80 -6.86 -1.25
N VAL A 115 -2.73 -7.21 -1.96
CA VAL A 115 -1.85 -8.34 -1.61
C VAL A 115 -0.52 -7.79 -1.11
N TYR A 116 -0.23 -7.98 0.18
CA TYR A 116 0.97 -7.51 0.85
C TYR A 116 2.00 -8.64 1.03
N ARG A 117 3.30 -8.29 0.91
CA ARG A 117 4.41 -9.13 1.37
C ARG A 117 4.67 -8.86 2.84
N VAL A 118 4.72 -9.92 3.67
CA VAL A 118 5.23 -9.83 5.05
C VAL A 118 6.75 -9.60 5.00
N LYS A 119 7.20 -8.57 5.73
CA LYS A 119 8.60 -8.09 5.78
C LYS A 119 9.52 -9.09 6.48
N GLU A 120 9.09 -9.58 7.64
CA GLU A 120 9.78 -10.59 8.45
C GLU A 120 8.79 -11.75 8.65
N PRO A 121 8.87 -12.82 7.82
CA PRO A 121 7.92 -13.92 7.88
C PRO A 121 7.89 -14.63 9.23
N GLY A 122 6.69 -14.92 9.70
CA GLY A 122 6.45 -15.65 10.95
C GLY A 122 5.00 -16.09 11.07
N ASP A 123 4.70 -16.92 12.07
CA ASP A 123 3.36 -17.41 12.38
C ASP A 123 3.12 -17.24 13.90
N PRO A 124 2.79 -16.02 14.36
CA PRO A 124 2.77 -15.67 15.78
C PRO A 124 1.71 -16.44 16.56
N GLU A 125 1.93 -16.64 17.86
CA GLU A 125 0.91 -17.18 18.77
C GLU A 125 -0.14 -16.10 19.08
N LEU A 126 -1.38 -16.35 18.64
CA LEU A 126 -2.52 -15.43 18.76
C LEU A 126 -3.46 -15.87 19.89
N GLN A 127 -4.75 -15.53 19.79
CA GLN A 127 -5.73 -15.83 20.84
C GLN A 127 -5.77 -17.33 21.15
N ASN A 128 -5.73 -17.67 22.44
CA ASN A 128 -5.70 -19.04 22.97
C ASN A 128 -4.49 -19.90 22.51
N GLY A 129 -3.42 -19.31 21.98
CA GLY A 129 -2.28 -20.07 21.42
C GLY A 129 -2.55 -20.66 20.03
N ASN A 130 -3.56 -20.13 19.31
CA ASN A 130 -3.74 -20.43 17.90
C ASN A 130 -2.66 -19.76 17.03
N GLN A 131 -2.53 -20.21 15.78
CA GLN A 131 -1.64 -19.63 14.77
C GLN A 131 -2.43 -19.32 13.49
N LEU A 132 -1.84 -18.56 12.56
CA LEU A 132 -2.47 -18.16 11.29
C LEU A 132 -2.43 -19.28 10.26
N CYS A 133 -1.26 -19.89 10.03
CA CYS A 133 -1.14 -21.08 9.18
C CYS A 133 -1.06 -22.39 9.99
N GLY A 134 -0.47 -22.35 11.20
CA GLY A 134 -0.16 -23.54 12.02
C GLY A 134 0.83 -24.51 11.35
N ALA A 135 1.43 -24.11 10.23
CA ALA A 135 2.16 -24.97 9.29
C ALA A 135 3.33 -24.24 8.61
N GLY A 136 3.89 -23.25 9.31
CA GLY A 136 5.05 -22.46 8.87
C GLY A 136 4.70 -21.05 8.40
N ASP A 137 5.71 -20.19 8.49
CA ASP A 137 5.68 -18.73 8.40
C ASP A 137 4.72 -18.14 7.35
N VAL A 138 3.88 -17.18 7.78
CA VAL A 138 3.11 -16.32 6.89
C VAL A 138 4.06 -15.40 6.14
N THR A 139 3.97 -15.41 4.82
CA THR A 139 4.83 -14.63 3.91
C THR A 139 4.06 -13.61 3.08
N PHE A 140 2.74 -13.77 2.94
CA PHE A 140 1.85 -12.80 2.33
C PHE A 140 0.51 -12.75 3.05
N VAL A 141 -0.13 -11.57 3.00
CA VAL A 141 -1.50 -11.33 3.44
C VAL A 141 -2.26 -10.75 2.24
N ALA A 142 -3.50 -11.15 2.01
CA ALA A 142 -4.36 -10.52 1.00
C ALA A 142 -5.71 -10.13 1.60
N SER A 143 -6.20 -8.93 1.30
CA SER A 143 -7.53 -8.46 1.69
C SER A 143 -8.40 -8.10 0.48
N TRP A 144 -9.69 -8.43 0.54
CA TRP A 144 -10.69 -8.09 -0.49
C TRP A 144 -12.10 -8.00 0.10
N ALA A 145 -13.00 -7.27 -0.55
CA ALA A 145 -14.40 -7.17 -0.15
C ALA A 145 -15.14 -8.50 -0.38
N ASP A 146 -15.74 -9.04 0.69
CA ASP A 146 -16.47 -10.31 0.76
C ASP A 146 -17.96 -10.04 1.07
N GLY A 147 -18.52 -9.03 0.41
CA GLY A 147 -19.87 -8.51 0.67
C GLY A 147 -19.98 -7.03 0.29
N SER A 148 -20.84 -6.30 1.02
CA SER A 148 -20.96 -4.83 0.93
C SER A 148 -20.46 -4.09 2.17
N GLU A 149 -20.40 -4.78 3.32
CA GLU A 149 -19.98 -4.25 4.63
C GLU A 149 -19.02 -5.24 5.33
N SER A 150 -18.29 -6.04 4.53
CA SER A 150 -17.45 -7.13 5.03
C SER A 150 -16.21 -7.36 4.15
N THR A 151 -15.07 -7.54 4.81
CA THR A 151 -13.77 -7.83 4.19
C THR A 151 -13.28 -9.22 4.59
N ALA A 152 -12.81 -9.97 3.61
CA ALA A 152 -12.04 -11.18 3.83
C ALA A 152 -10.54 -10.87 3.85
N ILE A 153 -9.82 -11.48 4.79
CA ILE A 153 -8.36 -11.47 4.88
C ILE A 153 -7.86 -12.91 4.83
N ALA A 154 -7.01 -13.21 3.86
CA ALA A 154 -6.35 -14.49 3.68
C ALA A 154 -4.85 -14.40 3.97
N VAL A 155 -4.29 -15.49 4.48
CA VAL A 155 -2.87 -15.64 4.82
C VAL A 155 -2.25 -16.77 4.00
N PHE A 156 -0.99 -16.57 3.60
CA PHE A 156 -0.28 -17.46 2.67
C PHE A 156 1.14 -17.69 3.14
N ASN A 157 1.62 -18.93 3.01
CA ASN A 157 3.02 -19.29 3.20
C ASN A 157 3.71 -19.57 1.85
N GLY A 158 5.04 -19.48 1.83
CA GLY A 158 5.86 -19.80 0.65
C GLY A 158 6.59 -18.61 0.00
N LYS A 159 7.21 -18.86 -1.16
CA LYS A 159 8.32 -18.02 -1.70
C LYS A 159 7.95 -17.10 -2.87
N ARG A 160 6.70 -17.07 -3.30
CA ARG A 160 6.20 -16.25 -4.42
C ARG A 160 4.85 -15.66 -4.03
N ALA A 161 4.54 -14.47 -4.54
CA ALA A 161 3.22 -13.87 -4.30
C ALA A 161 2.12 -14.82 -4.80
N PRO A 162 1.05 -15.04 -4.01
CA PRO A 162 -0.07 -15.88 -4.42
C PRO A 162 -0.80 -15.24 -5.61
N ARG A 163 -1.55 -16.06 -6.34
CA ARG A 163 -2.35 -15.65 -7.50
C ARG A 163 -3.84 -15.89 -7.29
N SER A 164 -4.22 -16.83 -6.42
CA SER A 164 -5.61 -17.14 -6.12
C SER A 164 -5.85 -17.49 -4.65
N SER A 165 -7.07 -17.28 -4.16
CA SER A 165 -7.52 -17.74 -2.84
C SER A 165 -7.28 -19.24 -2.62
N ASN A 166 -7.27 -20.04 -3.69
CA ASN A 166 -6.93 -21.47 -3.66
C ASN A 166 -5.51 -21.79 -3.15
N GLU A 167 -4.63 -20.79 -2.97
CA GLU A 167 -3.27 -20.94 -2.43
C GLU A 167 -3.15 -20.56 -0.93
N MET A 168 -4.25 -20.14 -0.27
CA MET A 168 -4.23 -19.67 1.12
C MET A 168 -4.08 -20.82 2.14
N CYS A 169 -3.40 -20.56 3.26
CA CYS A 169 -3.35 -21.48 4.40
C CYS A 169 -4.58 -21.33 5.30
N ALA A 170 -5.09 -20.10 5.47
CA ALA A 170 -6.31 -19.78 6.20
C ALA A 170 -7.00 -18.51 5.66
N LEU A 171 -8.26 -18.33 6.06
CA LEU A 171 -9.17 -17.26 5.65
C LEU A 171 -9.99 -16.79 6.85
N TYR A 172 -10.13 -15.48 7.02
CA TYR A 172 -10.89 -14.83 8.08
C TYR A 172 -11.77 -13.73 7.48
N THR A 173 -13.01 -13.57 7.99
CA THR A 173 -13.96 -12.55 7.49
C THR A 173 -14.38 -11.63 8.63
N TYR A 174 -14.41 -10.33 8.33
CA TYR A 174 -14.63 -9.24 9.27
C TYR A 174 -15.70 -8.27 8.76
N GLU A 175 -16.27 -7.49 9.67
CA GLU A 175 -17.13 -6.33 9.36
C GLU A 175 -16.22 -5.15 9.00
N ASP A 176 -16.61 -4.37 8.00
CA ASP A 176 -15.83 -3.22 7.54
C ASP A 176 -15.83 -2.05 8.56
N PRO A 177 -14.80 -1.16 8.53
CA PRO A 177 -14.75 0.06 9.33
C PRO A 177 -15.92 1.03 9.04
N LYS A 178 -16.20 1.94 9.99
CA LYS A 178 -17.39 2.81 10.02
C LYS A 178 -17.05 4.30 10.18
#